data_AF-A0A7J3U9S6-F1
#
_entry.id   AF-A0A7J3U9S6-F1
#
_cell.length_a   1.000
_cell.length_b   1.000
_cell.length_c   1.000
_cell.angle_alpha   90.00
_cell.angle_beta   90.00
_cell.angle_gamma   90.00
#
_symmetry.space_group_name_H-M   'P 1'
#
loop_
_entity.id
_entity.type
_entity.pdbx_description
1 polymer ?
#
loop_
_entity_poly.entity_id
_entity_poly.type
_entity_poly.pdbx_seq_one_letter_code
_entity_poly.pdbx_strand_id
1 'polypeptide(L)'
;MSSFAVIGLGNTLRGDDGIGIILIEKLAEERKKLPENVELIDGGTGGFNLIHSLSKFEEILIIDALDFHASPGSYKFFKLTEEHLKTKS
;
A
#
# COMPACT_ATOMS: atom_id res chain seq x y z
N MET A 1 -2.42 21.63 -3.87
CA MET A 1 -1.43 20.84 -3.10
C MET A 1 -1.74 19.40 -3.41
N SER A 2 -0.80 18.68 -4.03
CA SER A 2 -0.98 17.28 -4.40
C SER A 2 -1.10 16.40 -3.15
N SER A 3 -2.21 15.69 -3.02
CA SER A 3 -2.49 14.78 -1.91
C SER A 3 -1.91 13.39 -2.23
N PHE A 4 -0.97 12.92 -1.42
CA PHE A 4 -0.29 11.64 -1.58
C PHE A 4 -0.69 10.69 -0.45
N ALA A 5 -1.03 9.43 -0.76
CA ALA A 5 -1.34 8.41 0.24
C ALA A 5 -0.35 7.25 0.19
N VAL A 6 0.08 6.78 1.37
CA VAL A 6 0.72 5.47 1.55
C VAL A 6 -0.28 4.55 2.23
N ILE A 7 -0.56 3.42 1.61
CA ILE A 7 -1.56 2.48 2.08
C ILE A 7 -0.91 1.13 2.31
N GLY A 8 -1.00 0.65 3.55
CA GLY A 8 -0.61 -0.71 3.91
C GLY A 8 -1.80 -1.64 3.73
N LEU A 9 -1.60 -2.73 2.99
CA LEU A 9 -2.54 -3.84 2.92
C LEU A 9 -1.98 -5.04 3.67
N GLY A 10 -2.87 -5.93 4.07
CA GLY A 10 -2.49 -7.19 4.68
C GLY A 10 -3.34 -7.61 5.88
N ASN A 11 -2.99 -8.78 6.42
CA ASN A 11 -3.58 -9.32 7.63
C ASN A 11 -2.48 -9.75 8.61
N THR A 12 -2.36 -9.02 9.72
CA THR A 12 -1.36 -9.29 10.77
C THR A 12 -1.53 -10.64 11.46
N LEU A 13 -2.69 -11.29 11.32
CA LEU A 13 -2.93 -12.65 11.81
C LEU A 13 -2.40 -13.74 10.86
N ARG A 14 -1.90 -13.38 9.68
CA ARG A 14 -1.46 -14.32 8.61
C ARG A 14 0.03 -14.21 8.29
N GLY A 15 0.86 -14.04 9.33
CA GLY A 15 2.32 -14.03 9.18
C GLY A 15 2.80 -12.87 8.31
N ASP A 16 3.58 -13.17 7.27
CA ASP A 16 4.16 -12.16 6.37
C ASP A 16 3.11 -11.36 5.58
N ASP A 17 1.88 -11.87 5.46
CA ASP A 17 0.73 -11.17 4.88
C ASP A 17 0.44 -9.84 5.61
N GLY A 18 0.88 -9.67 6.86
CA GLY A 18 0.68 -8.46 7.64
C GLY A 18 1.68 -7.33 7.39
N ILE A 19 2.68 -7.52 6.53
CA ILE A 19 3.83 -6.61 6.43
C ILE A 19 3.45 -5.17 6.07
N GLY A 20 2.43 -4.97 5.22
CA GLY A 20 1.98 -3.62 4.84
C GLY A 20 1.44 -2.85 6.04
N ILE A 21 0.67 -3.51 6.92
CA ILE A 21 0.11 -2.90 8.13
C ILE A 21 1.22 -2.51 9.10
N ILE A 22 2.16 -3.43 9.35
CA ILE A 22 3.31 -3.18 10.23
C ILE A 22 4.17 -2.02 9.73
N LEU A 23 4.32 -1.86 8.40
CA LEU A 23 5.08 -0.75 7.83
C LEU A 23 4.36 0.59 8.00
N ILE A 24 3.03 0.64 7.88
CA ILE A 24 2.26 1.85 8.16
C ILE A 24 2.40 2.29 9.60
N GLU A 25 2.31 1.36 10.56
CA GLU A 25 2.50 1.64 11.98
C GLU A 25 3.89 2.25 12.24
N LYS A 26 4.95 1.64 11.68
CA LYS A 26 6.33 2.16 11.81
C LYS A 26 6.51 3.53 11.16
N LEU A 27 5.92 3.76 9.98
CA LEU A 27 5.96 5.06 9.32
C LEU A 27 5.24 6.14 10.15
N ALA A 28 4.15 5.78 10.83
CA ALA A 28 3.44 6.68 11.72
C ALA A 28 4.27 7.06 12.96
N GLU A 29 5.01 6.12 13.54
CA GLU A 29 5.99 6.40 14.60
C GLU A 29 7.06 7.39 14.14
N GLU A 30 7.46 7.31 12.87
CA GLU A 30 8.43 8.22 12.25
C GLU A 30 7.82 9.44 11.55
N ARG A 31 6.55 9.80 11.84
CA ARG A 31 5.80 10.84 11.10
C ARG A 31 6.56 12.16 10.90
N LYS A 32 7.39 12.57 11.87
CA LYS A 32 8.21 13.80 11.77
C LYS A 32 9.23 13.80 10.63
N LYS A 33 9.57 12.62 10.10
CA LYS A 33 10.48 12.45 8.96
C LYS A 33 9.75 12.42 7.62
N LEU A 34 8.42 12.38 7.62
CA LEU A 34 7.61 12.33 6.41
C LEU A 34 7.16 13.73 5.98
N PRO A 35 6.96 13.96 4.67
CA PRO A 35 6.34 15.20 4.20
C PRO A 35 4.93 15.38 4.78
N GLU A 36 4.53 16.62 5.05
CA GLU A 36 3.24 16.93 5.67
C GLU A 36 2.04 16.52 4.82
N ASN A 37 2.19 16.54 3.49
CA ASN A 37 1.16 16.19 2.52
C ASN A 37 0.99 14.68 2.28
N VAL A 38 1.69 13.84 3.05
CA VAL A 38 1.55 12.37 3.02
C VAL A 38 0.53 11.92 4.06
N GLU A 39 -0.50 11.22 3.59
CA GLU A 39 -1.45 10.51 4.43
C GLU A 39 -1.05 9.04 4.54
N LEU A 40 -1.04 8.51 5.77
CA LEU A 40 -0.79 7.09 6.04
C LEU A 40 -2.13 6.41 6.33
N ILE A 41 -2.42 5.33 5.62
CA ILE A 41 -3.71 4.64 5.70
C ILE A 41 -3.47 3.16 6.00
N ASP A 42 -4.07 2.66 7.08
CA ASP A 42 -4.27 1.23 7.30
C ASP A 42 -5.43 0.77 6.41
N GLY A 43 -5.11 0.03 5.35
CA GLY A 43 -6.08 -0.53 4.45
C GLY A 43 -6.55 -1.92 4.85
N GLY A 44 -5.92 -2.58 5.84
CA GLY A 44 -6.22 -3.94 6.25
C GLY A 44 -6.31 -4.91 5.07
N THR A 45 -7.37 -5.72 5.05
CA THR A 45 -7.74 -6.59 3.92
C THR A 45 -8.64 -5.89 2.90
N GLY A 46 -8.60 -4.56 2.87
CA GLY A 46 -9.57 -3.68 2.22
C GLY A 46 -9.61 -3.84 0.71
N GLY A 47 -10.60 -4.59 0.22
CA GLY A 47 -11.02 -4.63 -1.18
C GLY A 47 -11.78 -3.35 -1.60
N PHE A 48 -13.01 -3.50 -2.10
CA PHE A 48 -13.80 -2.39 -2.69
C PHE A 48 -13.98 -1.15 -1.80
N ASN A 49 -13.97 -1.29 -0.48
CA ASN A 49 -14.08 -0.15 0.44
C ASN A 49 -12.89 0.81 0.37
N LEU A 50 -11.72 0.31 -0.04
CA LEU A 50 -10.51 1.13 -0.19
C LEU A 50 -10.63 2.06 -1.41
N ILE A 51 -11.26 1.58 -2.49
CA ILE A 51 -11.36 2.26 -3.80
C ILE A 51 -11.99 3.65 -3.67
N HIS A 52 -13.01 3.81 -2.83
CA HIS A 52 -13.67 5.10 -2.62
C HIS A 52 -12.80 6.11 -1.85
N SER A 53 -11.85 5.63 -1.05
CA SER A 53 -10.87 6.47 -0.37
C SER A 53 -9.75 6.89 -1.32
N LEU A 54 -9.40 6.03 -2.30
CA LEU A 54 -8.32 6.29 -3.26
C LEU A 54 -8.59 7.53 -4.14
N SER A 55 -9.85 7.77 -4.53
CA SER A 55 -10.18 8.86 -5.47
C SER A 55 -9.92 10.28 -4.94
N LYS A 56 -9.52 10.42 -3.67
CA LYS A 56 -9.19 11.70 -3.02
C LYS A 56 -7.71 12.08 -3.17
N PHE A 57 -6.88 11.17 -3.65
CA PHE A 57 -5.43 11.32 -3.76
C PHE A 57 -5.01 11.44 -5.22
N GLU A 58 -4.04 12.31 -5.49
CA GLU A 58 -3.43 12.44 -6.82
C GLU A 58 -2.46 11.29 -7.09
N GLU A 59 -1.78 10.82 -6.05
CA GLU A 59 -0.80 9.74 -6.12
C GLU A 59 -0.91 8.82 -4.91
N ILE A 60 -0.76 7.52 -5.15
CA ILE A 60 -0.93 6.47 -4.14
C ILE A 60 0.23 5.48 -4.23
N LEU A 61 0.81 5.16 -3.09
CA LEU A 61 1.73 4.04 -2.90
C LEU A 61 1.03 2.95 -2.08
N ILE A 62 0.89 1.75 -2.66
CA ILE A 62 0.37 0.58 -1.95
C ILE A 62 1.55 -0.30 -1.54
N ILE A 63 1.53 -0.74 -0.28
CA ILE A 63 2.49 -1.67 0.31
C ILE A 63 1.73 -2.93 0.69
N ASP A 64 2.08 -4.05 0.05
CA ASP A 64 1.43 -5.34 0.27
C ASP A 64 2.44 -6.50 0.21
N ALA A 65 2.11 -7.61 0.86
CA ALA A 65 2.86 -8.86 0.70
C ALA A 65 2.48 -9.51 -0.63
N LEU A 66 3.48 -9.84 -1.45
CA LEU A 66 3.25 -10.45 -2.77
C LEU A 66 4.22 -11.60 -3.00
N ASP A 67 3.72 -12.75 -3.45
CA ASP A 67 4.55 -13.77 -4.08
C ASP A 67 4.82 -13.39 -5.53
N PHE A 68 6.05 -12.93 -5.79
CA PHE A 68 6.56 -12.65 -7.13
C PHE A 68 7.74 -13.57 -7.49
N HIS A 69 7.80 -14.77 -6.88
CA HIS A 69 8.80 -15.80 -7.13
C HIS A 69 10.25 -15.33 -6.92
N ALA A 70 10.49 -14.56 -5.86
CA ALA A 70 11.80 -14.15 -5.40
C ALA A 70 12.13 -14.74 -4.01
N SER A 71 13.35 -14.51 -3.52
CA SER A 71 13.72 -14.92 -2.16
C SER A 71 12.88 -14.18 -1.10
N PRO A 72 12.55 -14.80 0.05
CA PRO A 72 11.82 -14.16 1.13
C PRO A 72 12.45 -12.82 1.56
N GLY A 73 11.62 -11.80 1.78
CA GLY A 73 12.06 -10.45 2.14
C GLY A 73 12.55 -9.58 0.96
N SER A 74 12.55 -10.12 -0.27
CA SER A 74 12.78 -9.31 -1.46
C SER A 74 11.64 -8.30 -1.64
N TYR A 75 11.96 -7.10 -2.16
CA TYR A 75 10.95 -6.09 -2.51
C TYR A 75 11.14 -5.62 -3.95
N LYS A 76 10.04 -5.19 -4.58
CA LYS A 76 10.04 -4.63 -5.91
C LYS A 76 8.93 -3.58 -6.04
N PHE A 77 9.24 -2.48 -6.73
CA PHE A 77 8.23 -1.51 -7.11
C PHE A 77 7.53 -1.95 -8.39
N PHE A 78 6.20 -2.01 -8.33
CA PHE A 78 5.36 -2.24 -9.49
C PHE A 78 4.64 -0.93 -9.81
N LYS A 79 4.85 -0.40 -11.01
CA LYS A 79 4.07 0.73 -11.49
C LYS A 79 2.81 0.18 -12.15
N LEU A 80 1.66 0.46 -11.56
CA LEU A 80 0.39 0.12 -12.20
C LEU A 80 0.24 0.98 -13.47
N THR A 81 -0.06 0.33 -14.57
CA THR A 81 -0.34 0.97 -15.87
C THR A 81 -1.66 0.42 -16.38
N GLU A 82 -2.30 1.12 -17.30
CA GLU A 82 -3.54 0.68 -17.97
C GLU A 82 -3.45 -0.74 -18.54
N GLU A 83 -2.26 -1.17 -18.96
CA GLU A 83 -2.04 -2.52 -19.48
C GLU A 83 -2.20 -3.61 -18.41
N HIS A 84 -1.88 -3.30 -17.15
CA HIS A 84 -2.04 -4.21 -16.01
C HIS A 84 -3.50 -4.33 -15.56
N LEU A 85 -4.36 -3.38 -15.92
CA LEU A 85 -5.79 -3.35 -15.55
C LEU A 85 -6.69 -4.09 -16.55
N LYS A 86 -6.15 -4.51 -17.71
CA LYS A 86 -6.89 -5.33 -18.67
C LYS A 86 -7.04 -6.74 -18.10
N THR A 87 -8.17 -7.01 -17.47
CA THR A 87 -8.58 -8.36 -17.11
C THR A 87 -8.62 -9.20 -18.41
N LYS A 88 -7.86 -10.30 -18.42
CA LYS A 88 -8.09 -11.36 -19.41
C LYS A 88 -9.53 -11.83 -19.19
N SER A 89 -10.39 -11.52 -20.15
CA SER A 89 -11.69 -12.16 -20.33
C SER A 89 -11.49 -13.62 -20.70
#